data_AF-A0A8I6Y823-F1
#
_entry.id   AF-A0A8I6Y823-F1
#
_cell.length_a   1.000
_cell.length_b   1.000
_cell.length_c   1.000
_cell.angle_alpha   90.00
_cell.angle_beta   90.00
_cell.angle_gamma   90.00
#
_symmetry.space_group_name_H-M   'P 1'
#
loop_
_entity.id
_entity.type
_entity.pdbx_description
1 polymer ?
#
loop_
_entity_poly.entity_id
_entity_poly.type
_entity_poly.pdbx_seq_one_letter_code
_entity_poly.pdbx_strand_id
1 'polypeptide(L)'
;METDSLEVTNIWATRHDSRSVAAPILLEIEELATSFNSFVICHIVRSANGPAHICAKHACTINMTESWIDSTPSLLINSLLANCSASAFIQ
;
A
#
# COMPACT_ATOMS: atom_id res chain seq x y z
N MET A 1 3.66 -5.05 5.71
CA MET A 1 3.11 -4.09 4.73
C MET A 1 3.89 -4.25 3.44
N GLU A 2 3.20 -4.36 2.32
CA GLU A 2 3.81 -4.46 1.00
C GLU A 2 3.74 -3.10 0.28
N THR A 3 4.77 -2.77 -0.50
CA THR A 3 4.84 -1.56 -1.33
C THR A 3 5.66 -1.82 -2.59
N ASP A 4 5.33 -1.18 -3.71
CA ASP A 4 6.16 -1.22 -4.93
C ASP A 4 7.19 -0.08 -5.02
N SER A 5 7.32 0.72 -3.95
CA SER A 5 8.33 1.76 -3.85
C SER A 5 9.55 1.26 -3.08
N LEU A 6 10.61 0.95 -3.82
CA LEU A 6 11.90 0.57 -3.23
C LEU A 6 12.46 1.69 -2.35
N GLU A 7 12.22 2.94 -2.72
CA GLU A 7 12.61 4.12 -1.94
C GLU A 7 11.96 4.12 -0.55
N VAL A 8 10.66 3.83 -0.47
CA VAL A 8 9.95 3.74 0.82
C VAL A 8 10.52 2.62 1.68
N THR A 9 10.79 1.44 1.10
CA THR A 9 11.41 0.33 1.83
C THR A 9 12.79 0.69 2.36
N ASN A 10 13.63 1.35 1.54
CA ASN A 10 14.98 1.76 1.94
C ASN A 10 14.94 2.80 3.07
N ILE A 11 14.09 3.83 2.93
CA ILE A 11 13.93 4.87 3.93
C ILE A 11 13.44 4.28 5.26
N TRP A 12 12.49 3.33 5.23
CA TRP A 12 12.02 2.63 6.43
C TRP A 12 13.12 1.82 7.11
N ALA A 13 13.97 1.14 6.33
CA ALA A 13 15.08 0.35 6.84
C ALA A 13 16.14 1.22 7.54
N THR A 14 16.38 2.43 7.04
CA THR A 14 17.35 3.40 7.61
C THR A 14 16.68 4.53 8.38
N ARG A 15 15.44 4.36 8.84
CA ARG A 15 14.60 5.46 9.33
C ARG A 15 15.19 6.23 10.52
N HIS A 16 15.99 5.55 11.36
CA HIS A 16 16.63 6.17 12.52
C HIS A 16 17.84 7.07 12.17
N ASP A 17 18.37 6.95 10.95
CA ASP A 17 19.58 7.66 10.50
C ASP A 17 19.30 8.69 9.40
N SER A 18 18.08 8.72 8.87
CA SER A 18 17.73 9.49 7.66
C SER A 18 17.12 10.87 7.99
N ARG A 19 17.68 11.94 7.43
CA ARG A 19 17.06 13.29 7.42
C ARG A 19 16.06 13.45 6.27
N SER A 20 15.19 12.46 6.07
CA SER A 20 14.20 12.48 5.00
C SER A 20 13.14 13.55 5.24
N VAL A 21 12.62 14.17 4.18
CA VAL A 21 11.42 15.04 4.25
C VAL A 21 10.22 14.25 4.80
N ALA A 22 10.19 12.93 4.58
CA ALA A 22 9.16 12.05 5.10
C ALA A 22 9.35 11.64 6.58
N ALA A 23 10.38 12.13 7.27
CA ALA A 23 10.70 11.71 8.65
C ALA A 23 9.50 11.82 9.63
N PRO A 24 8.68 12.89 9.63
CA PRO A 24 7.51 12.95 10.50
C PRO A 24 6.52 11.81 10.24
N ILE A 25 6.25 11.49 8.97
CA ILE A 25 5.34 10.41 8.58
C ILE A 25 5.89 9.05 9.01
N LEU A 26 7.21 8.84 8.92
CA LEU A 26 7.84 7.59 9.34
C LEU A 26 7.75 7.38 10.86
N LEU A 27 7.86 8.46 11.65
CA LEU A 27 7.69 8.40 13.10
C LEU A 27 6.25 8.02 13.48
N GLU A 28 5.25 8.59 12.79
CA GLU A 28 3.85 8.20 12.99
C GLU A 28 3.61 6.73 12.62
N ILE A 29 4.16 6.27 11.49
CA ILE A 29 4.08 4.85 11.11
C ILE A 29 4.77 3.96 12.15
N GLU A 30 5.91 4.37 12.70
CA GLU A 30 6.62 3.63 13.75
C GLU A 30 5.84 3.57 15.05
N GLU A 31 5.23 4.68 15.48
CA GLU A 31 4.34 4.70 16.64
C GLU A 31 3.16 3.74 16.44
N LEU A 32 2.48 3.80 15.29
CA LEU A 32 1.39 2.88 14.97
C LEU A 32 1.86 1.43 14.86
N ALA A 33 3.07 1.19 14.37
CA ALA A 33 3.65 -0.14 14.24
C ALA A 33 3.87 -0.82 15.61
N THR A 34 4.02 -0.06 16.70
CA THR A 34 4.15 -0.62 18.06
C THR A 34 2.89 -1.37 18.53
N SER A 35 1.74 -1.14 17.87
CA SER A 35 0.51 -1.90 18.14
C SER A 35 0.58 -3.36 17.67
N PHE A 36 1.58 -3.71 16.86
CA PHE A 36 1.81 -5.07 16.38
C PHE A 36 3.03 -5.69 17.10
N ASN A 37 2.98 -7.02 17.34
CA ASN A 37 4.14 -7.75 17.85
C ASN A 37 5.38 -7.66 16.93
N SER A 38 5.14 -7.51 15.63
CA SER A 38 6.18 -7.31 14.61
C SER A 38 5.59 -6.58 13.42
N PHE A 39 6.35 -5.66 12.84
CA PHE A 39 5.96 -4.92 11.66
C PHE A 39 7.14 -4.79 10.68
N VAL A 40 6.92 -5.18 9.43
CA VAL A 40 7.92 -5.12 8.36
C VAL A 40 7.30 -4.46 7.13
N ILE A 41 8.06 -3.60 6.46
CA ILE A 41 7.75 -3.08 5.13
C ILE A 41 8.62 -3.83 4.13
N CYS A 42 8.01 -4.46 3.13
CA CYS A 42 8.71 -5.19 2.07
C CYS A 42 8.36 -4.65 0.69
N HIS A 43 9.34 -4.71 -0.21
CA HIS A 43 9.17 -4.32 -1.59
C HIS A 43 8.57 -5.45 -2.43
N ILE A 44 7.56 -5.14 -3.23
CA ILE A 44 6.92 -6.05 -4.20
C ILE A 44 7.02 -5.48 -5.62
N VAL A 45 6.86 -6.34 -6.62
CA VAL A 45 6.78 -5.89 -8.02
C VAL A 45 5.51 -5.07 -8.25
N ARG A 46 5.59 -4.05 -9.11
CA ARG A 46 4.45 -3.15 -9.41
C ARG A 46 3.17 -3.87 -9.82
N SER A 47 3.30 -4.98 -10.56
CA SER A 47 2.15 -5.78 -11.00
C SER A 47 1.36 -6.39 -9.82
N ALA A 48 2.01 -6.65 -8.69
CA ALA A 48 1.36 -7.14 -7.49
C ALA A 48 0.72 -6.01 -6.65
N ASN A 49 1.16 -4.75 -6.83
CA ASN A 49 0.60 -3.59 -6.12
C ASN A 49 -0.56 -2.90 -6.87
N GLY A 50 -1.19 -3.61 -7.82
CA GLY A 50 -2.25 -3.09 -8.69
C GLY A 50 -3.42 -2.45 -7.94
N PRO A 51 -4.02 -3.11 -6.94
CA PRO A 51 -5.14 -2.52 -6.19
C PRO A 51 -4.77 -1.20 -5.50
N ALA A 52 -3.61 -1.13 -4.85
CA ALA A 52 -3.15 0.09 -4.18
C ALA A 52 -2.91 1.23 -5.18
N HIS A 53 -2.34 0.93 -6.36
CA HIS A 53 -2.16 1.90 -7.42
C HIS A 53 -3.49 2.50 -7.90
N ILE A 54 -4.51 1.67 -8.09
CA ILE A 54 -5.84 2.14 -8.52
C ILE A 54 -6.47 3.01 -7.43
N CYS A 55 -6.39 2.61 -6.15
CA CYS A 55 -6.86 3.43 -5.03
C CYS A 55 -6.19 4.81 -5.01
N ALA A 56 -4.87 4.87 -5.08
CA ALA A 56 -4.11 6.12 -5.08
C ALA A 56 -4.48 7.00 -6.28
N LYS A 57 -4.56 6.40 -7.47
CA LYS A 57 -4.97 7.11 -8.69
C LYS A 57 -6.37 7.70 -8.55
N HIS A 58 -7.34 6.92 -8.07
CA HIS A 58 -8.72 7.37 -7.87
C HIS A 58 -8.78 8.55 -6.89
N ALA A 59 -8.11 8.43 -5.73
CA ALA A 59 -8.04 9.49 -4.74
C ALA A 59 -7.43 10.80 -5.30
N CYS A 60 -6.47 10.71 -6.22
CA CYS A 60 -5.91 11.88 -6.90
C CYS A 60 -6.85 12.52 -7.94
N THR A 61 -7.90 11.82 -8.39
CA THR A 61 -8.83 12.33 -9.41
C THR A 61 -10.10 12.95 -8.84
N ILE A 62 -10.43 12.66 -7.59
CA ILE A 62 -11.63 13.16 -6.93
C ILE A 62 -11.29 14.39 -6.08
N ASN A 63 -12.19 15.38 -6.06
CA ASN A 63 -12.04 16.59 -5.25
C ASN A 63 -12.71 16.46 -3.87
N MET A 64 -13.22 15.29 -3.55
CA MET A 64 -13.97 15.00 -2.32
C MET A 64 -13.46 13.72 -1.67
N THR A 65 -13.75 13.54 -0.39
CA THR A 65 -13.53 12.27 0.30
C THR A 65 -14.66 11.32 -0.04
N GLU A 66 -14.31 10.10 -0.45
CA GLU A 66 -15.26 9.02 -0.71
C GLU A 66 -15.12 7.93 0.36
N SER A 67 -16.23 7.27 0.70
CA SER A 67 -16.27 6.17 1.67
C SER A 67 -16.97 4.97 1.07
N TRP A 68 -16.38 3.78 1.27
CA TRP A 68 -16.85 2.52 0.71
C TRP A 68 -17.32 1.56 1.82
N ILE A 69 -18.17 2.05 2.73
CA ILE A 69 -18.69 1.26 3.85
C ILE A 69 -19.71 0.21 3.38
N ASP A 70 -20.60 0.59 2.47
CA ASP A 70 -21.75 -0.24 2.07
C ASP A 70 -21.49 -1.13 0.84
N SER A 71 -20.42 -0.86 0.08
CA SER A 71 -20.11 -1.64 -1.12
C SER A 71 -18.63 -1.57 -1.49
N THR A 72 -18.11 -2.67 -2.06
CA THR A 72 -16.78 -2.67 -2.67
C THR A 72 -16.82 -1.84 -3.96
N PRO A 73 -15.89 -0.89 -4.16
CA PRO A 73 -15.90 -0.06 -5.35
C PRO A 73 -15.57 -0.88 -6.60
N SER A 74 -16.36 -0.70 -7.65
CA SER A 74 -16.25 -1.47 -8.90
C SER A 74 -14.88 -1.35 -9.57
N LEU A 75 -14.21 -0.21 -9.39
CA LEU A 75 -12.86 0.07 -9.87
C LEU A 75 -11.78 -0.90 -9.36
N LEU A 76 -12.00 -1.56 -8.22
CA LEU A 76 -11.05 -2.52 -7.65
C LEU A 76 -11.31 -3.97 -8.06
N ILE A 77 -12.53 -4.30 -8.49
CA ILE A 77 -12.96 -5.70 -8.73
C ILE A 77 -12.00 -6.42 -9.67
N ASN A 78 -11.70 -5.83 -10.83
CA ASN A 78 -10.84 -6.47 -11.83
C ASN A 78 -9.40 -6.68 -11.32
N SER A 79 -8.88 -5.72 -10.56
CA SER A 79 -7.52 -5.78 -10.01
C SER A 79 -7.41 -6.81 -8.89
N LEU A 80 -8.44 -6.91 -8.05
CA LEU A 80 -8.52 -7.92 -7.00
C LEU A 80 -8.66 -9.34 -7.58
N LEU A 81 -9.46 -9.51 -8.64
CA LEU A 81 -9.60 -10.80 -9.33
C LEU A 81 -8.27 -11.25 -9.96
N ALA A 82 -7.52 -10.32 -10.57
CA ALA A 82 -6.21 -10.60 -11.14
C ALA A 82 -5.15 -10.97 -10.09
N ASN A 83 -5.31 -10.50 -8.84
CA ASN A 83 -4.41 -10.83 -7.73
C ASN A 83 -4.78 -12.16 -7.04
N CYS A 84 -5.93 -12.75 -7.36
CA CYS A 84 -6.40 -13.99 -6.76
C CYS A 84 -5.80 -15.20 -7.48
N SER A 85 -4.96 -15.97 -6.79
CA SER A 85 -4.33 -17.20 -7.31
C SER A 85 -5.34 -18.29 -7.73
N ALA A 86 -6.62 -18.16 -7.38
CA ALA A 86 -7.70 -19.01 -7.88
C ALA A 86 -7.88 -18.93 -9.41
N SER A 87 -7.42 -17.86 -10.06
CA SER A 87 -7.38 -17.75 -11.52
C SER A 87 -6.19 -18.48 -12.16
N ALA A 88 -5.21 -18.96 -11.38
CA ALA A 88 -4.04 -19.71 -11.86
C ALA A 88 -4.27 -21.23 -11.95
N PHE A 89 -5.43 -21.75 -11.49
CA PHE A 89 -5.78 -23.18 -11.54
C PHE A 89 -6.73 -23.54 -12.71
N ILE A 90 -6.95 -22.63 -13.65
CA ILE A 90 -7.66 -22.93 -14.91
C ILE A 90 -6.68 -22.73 -16.07
N GLN A 91 -5.76 -23.67 -16.24
CA GLN A 91 -5.16 -23.99 -17.53
C GLN A 91 -4.97 -25.50 -17.65
#